data_AF-A0A7X0TX35-F1
#
_entry.id   AF-A0A7X0TX35-F1
#
_cell.length_a   1.000
_cell.length_b   1.000
_cell.length_c   1.000
_cell.angle_alpha   90.00
_cell.angle_beta   90.00
_cell.angle_gamma   90.00
#
_symmetry.space_group_name_H-M   'P 1'
#
loop_
_entity.id
_entity.type
_entity.pdbx_description
1 polymer ?
#
loop_
_entity_poly.entity_id
_entity_poly.type
_entity_poly.pdbx_seq_one_letter_code
_entity_poly.pdbx_strand_id
1 'polypeptide(L)'
;MTDEDKYTYSGTFTGSQFGGPGSHFTQNVTTSGPSADPNLVQLQALLTDLMARVAAHSTEIDHPERAGRDAEEILTEAARPAAERDTGRLADAFRRLRDRLRPIADFADSLSKLADLLTKFLPS
;
A
#
# COMPACT_ATOMS: atom_id res chain seq x y z
N MET A 1 -18.65 -23.79 19.07
CA MET A 1 -17.19 -23.88 18.99
C MET A 1 -16.81 -23.00 17.83
N THR A 2 -16.08 -21.93 18.13
CA THR A 2 -15.93 -20.68 17.36
C THR A 2 -15.49 -20.90 15.93
N ASP A 3 -16.30 -20.39 15.00
CA ASP A 3 -15.95 -20.22 13.59
C ASP A 3 -14.76 -19.25 13.56
N GLU A 4 -13.55 -19.76 13.29
CA GLU A 4 -12.40 -18.94 12.94
C GLU A 4 -12.75 -18.29 11.60
N ASP A 5 -13.28 -17.10 11.71
CA ASP A 5 -13.59 -16.20 10.62
C ASP A 5 -12.28 -15.84 9.87
N LYS A 6 -11.88 -16.75 8.99
CA LYS A 6 -11.00 -16.57 7.84
C LYS A 6 -11.88 -16.20 6.64
N TYR A 7 -12.58 -15.10 6.73
CA TYR A 7 -12.25 -13.87 6.03
C TYR A 7 -11.29 -14.09 4.82
N THR A 8 -11.51 -13.52 3.63
CA THR A 8 -10.52 -13.43 2.49
C THR A 8 -10.71 -12.08 1.70
N TYR A 9 -9.65 -11.34 1.33
CA TYR A 9 -9.58 -9.98 0.74
C TYR A 9 -8.47 -9.98 -0.32
N SER A 10 -8.87 -10.01 -1.58
CA SER A 10 -7.94 -10.05 -2.71
C SER A 10 -7.70 -8.64 -3.24
N GLY A 11 -6.49 -8.11 -3.10
CA GLY A 11 -6.06 -6.87 -3.75
C GLY A 11 -5.10 -7.17 -4.91
N THR A 12 -5.49 -6.86 -6.14
CA THR A 12 -4.59 -6.90 -7.29
C THR A 12 -4.02 -5.50 -7.50
N PHE A 13 -2.72 -5.33 -7.29
CA PHE A 13 -2.02 -4.12 -7.69
C PHE A 13 -1.62 -4.26 -9.16
N THR A 14 -2.40 -3.67 -10.05
CA THR A 14 -2.06 -3.60 -11.48
C THR A 14 -1.16 -2.40 -11.70
N GLY A 15 0.15 -2.61 -11.65
CA GLY A 15 1.15 -1.63 -12.07
C GLY A 15 1.79 -2.10 -13.38
N SER A 16 1.97 -1.19 -14.34
CA SER A 16 2.73 -1.48 -15.55
C SER A 16 4.16 -1.86 -15.15
N GLN A 17 4.58 -3.08 -15.48
CA GLN A 17 5.94 -3.52 -15.29
C GLN A 17 6.77 -2.81 -16.36
N PHE A 18 7.73 -1.98 -15.96
CA PHE A 18 8.59 -1.31 -16.93
C PHE A 18 9.57 -2.32 -17.52
N GLY A 19 9.31 -2.63 -18.78
CA GLY A 19 10.08 -3.53 -19.62
C GLY A 19 9.48 -3.66 -21.02
N GLY A 20 9.03 -2.54 -21.61
CA GLY A 20 8.47 -2.52 -22.97
C GLY A 20 6.94 -2.73 -23.06
N PRO A 21 6.35 -2.55 -24.25
CA PRO A 21 4.91 -2.67 -24.46
C PRO A 21 4.45 -4.10 -24.16
N GLY A 22 3.60 -4.28 -23.15
CA GLY A 22 2.94 -5.55 -22.81
C GLY A 22 3.26 -6.16 -21.43
N SER A 23 4.03 -5.49 -20.58
CA SER A 23 4.45 -6.04 -19.29
C SER A 23 3.42 -5.79 -18.16
N HIS A 24 2.79 -6.88 -17.71
CA HIS A 24 1.79 -6.90 -16.63
C HIS A 24 2.40 -7.42 -15.32
N PHE A 25 2.39 -6.61 -14.26
CA PHE A 25 2.59 -7.09 -12.90
C PHE A 25 1.24 -7.49 -12.31
N THR A 26 1.05 -8.77 -12.03
CA THR A 26 -0.13 -9.30 -11.33
C THR A 26 0.36 -9.91 -10.03
N GLN A 27 0.23 -9.17 -8.93
CA GLN A 27 0.48 -9.72 -7.59
C GLN A 27 -0.86 -9.80 -6.83
N ASN A 28 -1.25 -11.02 -6.48
CA ASN A 28 -2.48 -11.33 -5.76
C ASN A 28 -2.21 -11.26 -4.26
N VAL A 29 -2.54 -10.15 -3.62
CA VAL A 29 -2.52 -10.05 -2.16
C VAL A 29 -3.82 -10.67 -1.64
N THR A 30 -3.74 -11.74 -0.86
CA THR A 30 -4.89 -12.47 -0.29
C THR A 30 -4.89 -12.26 1.22
N THR A 31 -5.64 -11.29 1.74
CA THR A 31 -5.94 -11.10 3.18
C THR A 31 -7.39 -11.45 3.42
N SER A 32 -8.15 -10.87 4.37
CA SER A 32 -9.37 -11.50 4.86
C SER A 32 -10.36 -10.68 5.76
N GLY A 33 -11.68 -10.48 5.41
CA GLY A 33 -12.85 -10.28 6.36
C GLY A 33 -14.10 -9.38 6.03
N PRO A 34 -15.22 -9.34 6.83
CA PRO A 34 -16.54 -8.80 6.50
C PRO A 34 -16.76 -7.43 7.16
N SER A 35 -17.29 -6.50 6.39
CA SER A 35 -17.05 -5.05 6.54
C SER A 35 -15.58 -4.73 6.32
N ALA A 36 -15.21 -4.56 5.06
CA ALA A 36 -13.95 -3.93 4.72
C ALA A 36 -13.92 -2.57 5.43
N ASP A 37 -13.04 -2.44 6.44
CA ASP A 37 -12.81 -1.19 7.16
C ASP A 37 -12.74 -0.05 6.12
N PRO A 38 -13.61 0.97 6.21
CA PRO A 38 -13.64 2.04 5.19
C PRO A 38 -12.28 2.72 5.05
N ASN A 39 -11.47 2.77 6.12
CA ASN A 39 -10.12 3.28 6.07
C ASN A 39 -9.19 2.35 5.27
N LEU A 40 -9.38 1.03 5.37
CA LEU A 40 -8.58 0.04 4.62
C LEU A 40 -8.92 0.07 3.13
N VAL A 41 -10.20 0.22 2.78
CA VAL A 41 -10.64 0.41 1.38
C VAL A 41 -10.05 1.69 0.81
N GLN A 42 -10.11 2.78 1.56
CA GLN A 42 -9.52 4.06 1.15
C GLN A 42 -7.99 3.97 1.01
N LEU A 43 -7.33 3.23 1.92
CA LEU A 43 -5.88 3.03 1.89
C LEU A 43 -5.46 2.28 0.64
N GLN A 44 -6.17 1.20 0.29
CA GLN A 44 -5.88 0.47 -0.94
C GLN A 44 -6.08 1.36 -2.18
N ALA A 45 -7.16 2.16 -2.23
CA ALA A 45 -7.42 3.04 -3.36
C ALA A 45 -6.30 4.08 -3.54
N LEU A 46 -5.85 4.71 -2.44
CA LEU A 46 -4.74 5.67 -2.47
C LEU A 46 -3.41 5.02 -2.88
N LEU A 47 -3.09 3.83 -2.35
CA LEU A 47 -1.89 3.11 -2.73
C LEU A 47 -1.94 2.65 -4.18
N THR A 48 -3.11 2.25 -4.69
CA THR A 48 -3.28 1.87 -6.10
C THR A 48 -3.05 3.05 -7.03
N ASP A 49 -3.66 4.21 -6.75
CA ASP A 49 -3.43 5.44 -7.52
C ASP A 49 -1.96 5.86 -7.47
N LEU A 50 -1.34 5.83 -6.28
CA LEU A 50 0.07 6.14 -6.12
C LEU A 50 0.96 5.20 -6.94
N MET A 51 0.71 3.89 -6.92
CA MET A 51 1.50 2.93 -7.69
C MET A 51 1.31 3.08 -9.21
N ALA A 52 0.12 3.46 -9.67
CA ALA A 52 -0.11 3.78 -11.09
C ALA A 52 0.72 5.00 -11.54
N ARG A 53 0.86 6.02 -10.68
CA ARG A 53 1.70 7.19 -10.97
C ARG A 53 3.20 6.87 -10.83
N VAL A 54 3.59 6.08 -9.83
CA VAL A 54 4.97 5.58 -9.69
C VAL A 54 5.40 4.79 -10.91
N ALA A 55 4.49 3.99 -11.47
CA ALA A 55 4.69 3.38 -12.77
C ALA A 55 4.95 4.47 -13.83
N ALA A 56 4.06 5.44 -14.04
CA ALA A 56 4.27 6.49 -15.04
C ALA A 56 5.61 7.26 -14.92
N HIS A 57 6.19 7.37 -13.73
CA HIS A 57 7.47 8.04 -13.45
C HIS A 57 8.63 7.08 -13.13
N SER A 58 8.53 5.80 -13.51
CA SER A 58 9.48 4.77 -13.06
C SER A 58 10.94 5.05 -13.45
N THR A 59 11.17 5.81 -14.52
CA THR A 59 12.52 6.20 -15.00
C THR A 59 13.18 7.26 -14.14
N GLU A 60 12.40 7.98 -13.33
CA GLU A 60 12.83 9.07 -12.46
C GLU A 60 12.98 8.60 -10.99
N ILE A 61 12.47 7.42 -10.67
CA ILE A 61 12.49 6.81 -9.33
C ILE A 61 13.65 5.83 -9.27
N ASP A 62 14.52 5.99 -8.27
CA ASP A 62 15.52 4.98 -7.97
C ASP A 62 14.84 3.74 -7.36
N HIS A 63 14.99 2.58 -8.01
CA HIS A 63 14.39 1.30 -7.60
C HIS A 63 12.85 1.34 -7.41
N PRO A 64 12.05 1.58 -8.48
CA PRO A 64 10.59 1.69 -8.40
C PRO A 64 9.91 0.42 -7.85
N GLU A 65 10.51 -0.76 -8.06
CA GLU A 65 10.03 -2.04 -7.52
C GLU A 65 9.98 -2.06 -5.99
N ARG A 66 10.86 -1.31 -5.33
CA ARG A 66 10.88 -1.22 -3.87
C ARG A 66 9.74 -0.34 -3.35
N ALA A 67 9.26 0.63 -4.14
CA ALA A 67 8.07 1.40 -3.78
C ALA A 67 6.82 0.52 -3.72
N GLY A 68 6.67 -0.40 -4.68
CA GLY A 68 5.61 -1.41 -4.67
C GLY A 68 5.65 -2.31 -3.43
N ARG A 69 6.84 -2.78 -3.05
CA ARG A 69 7.01 -3.60 -1.83
C ARG A 69 6.69 -2.83 -0.55
N ASP A 70 7.13 -1.58 -0.44
CA ASP A 70 6.82 -0.76 0.73
C ASP A 70 5.31 -0.46 0.82
N ALA A 71 4.64 -0.21 -0.32
CA ALA A 71 3.18 -0.04 -0.38
C ALA A 71 2.41 -1.32 0.02
N GLU A 72 2.87 -2.49 -0.41
CA GLU A 72 2.30 -3.78 -0.03
C GLU A 72 2.47 -4.04 1.47
N GLU A 73 3.64 -3.74 2.03
CA GLU A 73 3.89 -3.88 3.46
C GLU A 73 2.96 -2.98 4.28
N ILE A 74 2.74 -1.74 3.84
CA ILE A 74 1.75 -0.83 4.45
C ILE A 74 0.36 -1.46 4.44
N LEU A 75 -0.12 -1.95 3.29
CA LEU A 75 -1.45 -2.53 3.19
C LEU A 75 -1.59 -3.80 4.05
N THR A 76 -0.59 -4.67 4.00
CA THR A 76 -0.57 -5.93 4.75
C THR A 76 -0.60 -5.68 6.25
N GLU A 77 0.21 -4.74 6.73
CA GLU A 77 0.28 -4.41 8.15
C GLU A 77 -0.99 -3.67 8.62
N ALA A 78 -1.53 -2.76 7.82
CA ALA A 78 -2.80 -2.07 8.12
C ALA A 78 -3.99 -3.04 8.17
N ALA A 79 -4.01 -4.06 7.32
CA ALA A 79 -5.05 -5.09 7.29
C ALA A 79 -5.00 -6.05 8.50
N ARG A 80 -3.93 -6.05 9.29
CA ARG A 80 -3.89 -6.85 10.53
C ARG A 80 -4.93 -6.36 11.53
N PRO A 81 -5.46 -7.27 12.37
CA PRO A 81 -6.25 -6.89 13.54
C PRO A 81 -5.51 -5.86 14.40
N ALA A 82 -6.23 -4.89 14.98
CA ALA A 82 -5.61 -3.81 15.74
C ALA A 82 -4.71 -4.30 16.90
N ALA A 83 -5.03 -5.46 17.49
CA ALA A 83 -4.25 -6.08 18.56
C ALA A 83 -2.92 -6.70 18.08
N GLU A 84 -2.80 -7.02 16.78
CA GLU A 84 -1.63 -7.66 16.17
C GLU A 84 -0.85 -6.71 15.26
N ARG A 85 -1.35 -5.49 15.07
CA ARG A 85 -0.77 -4.49 14.18
C ARG A 85 0.50 -3.90 14.79
N ASP A 86 1.60 -4.02 14.08
CA ASP A 86 2.86 -3.36 14.40
C ASP A 86 2.88 -1.96 13.78
N THR A 87 2.60 -0.96 14.62
CA THR A 87 2.62 0.45 14.22
C THR A 87 4.02 0.97 13.90
N GLY A 88 5.07 0.39 14.49
CA GLY A 88 6.45 0.71 14.17
C GLY A 88 6.80 0.26 12.76
N ARG A 89 6.40 -0.97 12.41
CA ARG A 89 6.57 -1.51 11.06
C ARG A 89 5.77 -0.74 10.02
N LEU A 90 4.52 -0.37 10.32
CA LEU A 90 3.69 0.46 9.46
C LEU A 90 4.34 1.83 9.19
N ALA A 91 4.84 2.49 10.24
CA ALA A 91 5.52 3.78 10.14
C ALA A 91 6.84 3.68 9.35
N ASP A 92 7.60 2.60 9.56
CA ASP A 92 8.85 2.38 8.83
C ASP A 92 8.62 2.11 7.35
N ALA A 93 7.62 1.31 6.99
CA ALA A 93 7.25 1.07 5.59
C ALA A 93 6.82 2.37 4.91
N PHE A 94 5.99 3.20 5.58
CA PHE A 94 5.61 4.51 5.07
C PHE A 94 6.79 5.46 4.92
N ARG A 95 7.71 5.49 5.89
CA ARG A 95 8.94 6.30 5.81
C ARG A 95 9.80 5.90 4.61
N ARG A 96 10.03 4.60 4.39
CA ARG A 96 10.79 4.10 3.23
C ARG A 96 10.12 4.46 1.90
N LEU A 97 8.81 4.32 1.81
CA LEU A 97 8.04 4.74 0.63
C LEU A 97 8.19 6.23 0.37
N ARG A 98 7.98 7.07 1.39
CA ARG A 98 8.10 8.53 1.28
C ARG A 98 9.50 8.95 0.86
N ASP A 99 10.54 8.41 1.49
CA ASP A 99 11.93 8.79 1.19
C ASP A 99 12.32 8.45 -0.26
N ARG A 100 11.77 7.35 -0.81
CA ARG A 100 11.98 6.97 -2.22
C ARG A 100 11.23 7.84 -3.20
N LEU A 101 10.02 8.27 -2.86
CA LEU A 101 9.18 9.11 -3.72
C LEU A 101 9.48 10.60 -3.57
N ARG A 102 10.20 11.01 -2.51
CA ARG A 102 10.60 12.39 -2.21
C ARG A 102 11.23 13.15 -3.39
N PRO A 103 12.06 12.56 -4.27
CA PRO A 103 12.66 13.29 -5.39
C PRO A 103 11.66 13.85 -6.38
N ILE A 104 10.43 13.33 -6.41
CA ILE A 104 9.40 13.72 -7.38
C ILE A 104 8.28 14.45 -6.64
N ALA A 105 8.19 15.77 -6.90
CA ALA A 105 7.26 16.66 -6.21
C ALA A 105 5.78 16.24 -6.39
N ASP A 106 5.44 15.62 -7.52
CA ASP A 106 4.09 15.18 -7.87
C ASP A 106 3.50 14.14 -6.91
N PHE A 107 4.34 13.50 -6.08
CA PHE A 107 3.88 12.55 -5.06
C PHE A 107 3.60 13.18 -3.71
N ALA A 108 3.95 14.44 -3.47
CA ALA A 108 3.83 15.09 -2.16
C ALA A 108 2.39 15.04 -1.62
N ASP A 109 1.41 15.37 -2.45
CA ASP A 109 0.00 15.36 -2.06
C ASP A 109 -0.51 13.95 -1.73
N SER A 110 -0.11 12.94 -2.52
CA SER A 110 -0.49 11.55 -2.28
C SER A 110 0.14 11.01 -1.00
N LEU A 111 1.41 11.38 -0.72
CA LEU A 111 2.11 11.00 0.50
C LEU A 111 1.48 11.66 1.74
N SER A 112 1.06 12.92 1.66
CA SER A 112 0.33 13.59 2.75
C SER A 112 -1.02 12.92 3.04
N LYS A 113 -1.81 12.63 2.00
CA LYS A 113 -3.09 11.91 2.14
C LYS A 113 -2.92 10.53 2.77
N LEU A 114 -1.84 9.81 2.39
CA LEU A 114 -1.49 8.53 3.00
C LEU A 114 -1.11 8.69 4.47
N ALA A 115 -0.28 9.68 4.82
CA ALA A 115 0.10 9.95 6.20
C ALA A 115 -1.15 10.19 7.08
N ASP A 116 -2.06 11.05 6.62
CA ASP A 116 -3.30 11.37 7.34
C ASP A 116 -4.17 10.13 7.56
N LEU A 117 -4.29 9.29 6.54
CA LEU A 117 -5.08 8.06 6.65
C LEU A 117 -4.41 7.03 7.57
N LEU A 118 -3.08 6.91 7.53
CA LEU A 118 -2.34 5.99 8.39
C LEU A 118 -2.50 6.30 9.88
N THR A 119 -2.75 7.57 10.25
CA THR A 119 -3.08 7.92 11.64
C THR A 119 -4.32 7.21 12.18
N LYS A 120 -5.25 6.80 11.30
CA LYS A 120 -6.47 6.06 11.69
C LYS A 120 -6.20 4.63 12.12
N PHE A 121 -5.01 4.10 11.83
CA PHE A 121 -4.59 2.75 12.21
C PHE A 121 -3.71 2.72 13.46
N LEU A 122 -3.36 3.89 14.00
CA LEU A 122 -2.58 4.01 15.24
C LEU A 122 -3.50 3.87 16.47
N PRO A 123 -2.99 3.33 17.59
CA PRO A 123 -3.74 3.30 18.85
C PRO A 123 -4.09 4.73 19.27
N SER A 124 -5.36 4.93 19.66
CA SER A 124 -5.87 6.20 20.21
C SER A 124 -5.41 6.44 21.64
#